data_AF-A0A191V6D4-F1
#
_entry.id   AF-A0A191V6D4-F1
#
_cell.length_a   1.000
_cell.length_b   1.000
_cell.length_c   1.000
_cell.angle_alpha   90.00
_cell.angle_beta   90.00
_cell.angle_gamma   90.00
#
_symmetry.space_group_name_H-M   'P 1'
#
loop_
_entity.id
_entity.type
_entity.pdbx_description
1 polymer ?
#
loop_
_entity_poly.entity_id
_entity_poly.type
_entity_poly.pdbx_seq_one_letter_code
_entity_poly.pdbx_strand_id
1 'polypeptide(L)'
;MTSDSLITSTQVRDPFFRVVTATGFTRHHIADLVAGRCAAVQVPGLFTEAVCGDLVHALSGADFDQYGAERVQPAVMRFGVGVSDYRSDGRVDAEYWPALDRARAAWDGLSLPMDPWEEARRSVGADWPGRVGVGRHEGREMGAGVAREAPQGFLVHYDDSAREFTDQLLEAPLLAQLAFNLYLAVPESGGETVIWRHRWHPRDEEFRPQGSYGFTGDCVRDVESIEVRAAVGDGLLFDSRNYHAVKPSRGGRRIALGFSVGVAVTGELLAWG
;
A
#
# COMPACT_ATOMS: atom_id res chain seq x y z
N MET A 1 -34.09 -17.63 -16.33
CA MET A 1 -33.90 -16.17 -16.23
C MET A 1 -32.67 -15.94 -15.38
N THR A 2 -31.51 -15.87 -16.02
CA THR A 2 -30.22 -15.61 -15.40
C THR A 2 -30.01 -14.10 -15.41
N SER A 3 -29.89 -13.50 -14.22
CA SER A 3 -29.55 -12.09 -14.10
C SER A 3 -28.05 -11.93 -14.30
N ASP A 4 -27.65 -11.46 -15.49
CA ASP A 4 -26.34 -10.87 -15.68
C ASP A 4 -26.31 -9.53 -14.92
N SER A 5 -25.52 -9.48 -13.85
CA SER A 5 -25.18 -8.22 -13.20
C SER A 5 -24.27 -7.42 -14.13
N LEU A 6 -24.78 -6.27 -14.55
CA LEU A 6 -24.12 -5.29 -15.39
C LEU A 6 -22.81 -4.83 -14.74
N ILE A 7 -21.69 -5.23 -15.34
CA ILE A 7 -20.39 -4.58 -15.15
C ILE A 7 -20.50 -3.22 -15.85
N THR A 8 -20.55 -2.12 -15.11
CA THR A 8 -20.29 -0.78 -15.66
C THR A 8 -18.79 -0.65 -15.91
N SER A 9 -18.30 -1.36 -16.93
CA SER A 9 -16.93 -1.26 -17.43
C SER A 9 -16.89 -0.12 -18.42
N THR A 10 -16.19 0.96 -18.05
CA THR A 10 -15.38 1.68 -19.04
C THR A 10 -14.60 0.61 -19.80
N GLN A 11 -14.76 0.52 -21.13
CA GLN A 11 -14.11 -0.49 -21.97
C GLN A 11 -12.66 -0.68 -21.54
N VAL A 12 -12.31 -1.88 -21.07
CA VAL A 12 -10.90 -2.25 -20.81
C VAL A 12 -10.16 -2.12 -22.15
N ARG A 13 -9.26 -1.15 -22.24
CA ARG A 13 -8.49 -0.85 -23.45
C ARG A 13 -7.20 -1.65 -23.48
N ASP A 14 -6.57 -1.84 -22.32
CA ASP A 14 -5.37 -2.65 -22.17
C ASP A 14 -5.74 -4.04 -21.59
N PRO A 15 -5.66 -5.12 -22.38
CA PRO A 15 -6.00 -6.47 -21.89
C PRO A 15 -5.06 -6.96 -20.77
N PHE A 16 -3.92 -6.30 -20.57
CA PHE A 16 -3.00 -6.58 -19.48
C PHE A 16 -3.28 -5.74 -18.22
N PHE A 17 -4.11 -4.70 -18.28
CA PHE A 17 -4.43 -3.90 -17.10
C PHE A 17 -5.62 -4.48 -16.34
N ARG A 18 -5.38 -5.66 -15.74
CA ARG A 18 -6.38 -6.45 -15.02
C ARG A 18 -5.90 -6.86 -13.63
N VAL A 19 -6.85 -7.22 -12.77
CA VAL A 19 -6.56 -7.91 -11.50
C VAL A 19 -6.36 -9.40 -11.78
N VAL A 20 -5.32 -9.99 -11.21
CA VAL A 20 -5.08 -11.43 -11.19
C VAL A 20 -5.43 -11.96 -9.81
N THR A 21 -6.43 -12.84 -9.71
CA THR A 21 -6.72 -13.57 -8.48
C THR A 21 -5.90 -14.84 -8.43
N ALA A 22 -5.20 -15.08 -7.32
CA ALA A 22 -4.33 -16.25 -7.14
C ALA A 22 -4.48 -16.84 -5.73
N THR A 23 -3.97 -18.06 -5.54
CA THR A 23 -3.91 -18.71 -4.22
C THR A 23 -2.69 -18.30 -3.38
N GLY A 24 -1.79 -17.51 -3.96
CA GLY A 24 -0.55 -17.04 -3.34
C GLY A 24 0.24 -16.13 -4.27
N PHE A 25 1.18 -15.38 -3.72
CA PHE A 25 2.11 -14.59 -4.53
C PHE A 25 3.19 -15.50 -5.13
N THR A 26 3.50 -15.29 -6.40
CA THR A 26 4.52 -16.06 -7.12
C THR A 26 5.56 -15.14 -7.72
N ARG A 27 6.73 -15.68 -8.05
CA ARG A 27 7.73 -14.95 -8.81
C ARG A 27 7.16 -14.42 -10.13
N HIS A 28 6.30 -15.18 -10.79
CA HIS A 28 5.66 -14.77 -12.04
C HIS A 28 4.72 -13.59 -11.83
N HIS A 29 3.91 -13.61 -10.76
CA HIS A 29 3.01 -12.51 -10.39
C HIS A 29 3.79 -11.20 -10.17
N ILE A 30 4.89 -11.26 -9.41
CA ILE A 30 5.73 -10.08 -9.14
C ILE A 30 6.37 -9.57 -10.45
N ALA A 31 6.89 -10.48 -11.28
CA ALA A 31 7.47 -10.11 -12.58
C ALA A 31 6.43 -9.50 -13.53
N ASP A 32 5.19 -9.97 -13.50
CA ASP A 32 4.08 -9.43 -14.29
C ASP A 32 3.68 -8.03 -13.83
N LEU A 33 3.60 -7.79 -12.52
CA LEU A 33 3.34 -6.45 -11.97
C LEU A 33 4.42 -5.47 -12.41
N VAL A 34 5.70 -5.82 -12.22
CA VAL A 34 6.83 -4.95 -12.58
C VAL A 34 6.87 -4.64 -14.08
N ALA A 35 6.52 -5.62 -14.91
CA ALA A 35 6.46 -5.50 -16.36
C ALA A 35 5.16 -4.85 -16.87
N GLY A 36 4.20 -4.52 -16.00
CA GLY A 36 2.92 -3.94 -16.38
C GLY A 36 1.98 -4.92 -17.11
N ARG A 37 2.15 -6.23 -16.92
CA ARG A 37 1.31 -7.31 -17.49
C ARG A 37 0.08 -7.67 -16.66
N CYS A 38 0.00 -7.14 -15.44
CA CYS A 38 -1.20 -7.04 -14.63
C CYS A 38 -1.18 -5.71 -13.86
N ALA A 39 -2.35 -5.25 -13.44
CA ALA A 39 -2.48 -4.05 -12.62
C ALA A 39 -2.29 -4.35 -11.13
N ALA A 40 -2.81 -5.49 -10.69
CA ALA A 40 -2.77 -5.95 -9.32
C ALA A 40 -2.87 -7.48 -9.25
N VAL A 41 -2.37 -8.05 -8.16
CA VAL A 41 -2.49 -9.46 -7.79
C VAL A 41 -3.19 -9.54 -6.45
N GLN A 42 -4.34 -10.18 -6.41
CA GLN A 42 -5.13 -10.38 -5.19
C GLN A 42 -5.04 -11.85 -4.76
N VAL A 43 -4.76 -12.08 -3.49
CA VAL A 43 -4.76 -13.40 -2.86
C VAL A 43 -5.88 -13.42 -1.82
N PRO A 44 -7.03 -14.05 -2.14
CA PRO A 44 -8.16 -14.09 -1.22
C PRO A 44 -7.83 -14.90 0.03
N GLY A 45 -8.26 -14.41 1.20
CA GLY A 45 -8.07 -15.11 2.47
C GLY A 45 -6.61 -15.45 2.77
N LEU A 46 -5.68 -14.56 2.40
CA LEU A 46 -4.26 -14.70 2.71
C LEU A 46 -4.07 -14.89 4.23
N PHE A 47 -4.78 -14.08 5.02
CA PHE A 47 -4.98 -14.32 6.46
C PHE A 47 -6.43 -14.76 6.68
N THR A 48 -6.64 -15.57 7.73
CA THR A 48 -8.00 -15.98 8.10
C THR A 48 -8.76 -14.84 8.78
N GLU A 49 -10.09 -14.84 8.69
CA GLU A 49 -10.93 -13.86 9.39
C GLU A 49 -10.70 -13.83 10.90
N ALA A 50 -10.43 -15.00 11.52
CA ALA A 50 -10.13 -15.09 12.95
C ALA A 50 -8.85 -14.33 13.31
N VAL A 51 -7.77 -14.55 12.54
CA VAL A 51 -6.51 -13.82 12.69
C VAL A 51 -6.71 -12.32 12.48
N CYS A 52 -7.45 -11.92 11.45
CA CYS A 52 -7.75 -10.51 11.21
C CYS A 52 -8.55 -9.90 12.37
N GLY A 53 -9.52 -10.63 12.92
CA GLY A 53 -10.28 -10.23 14.09
C GLY A 53 -9.40 -9.99 15.32
N ASP A 54 -8.47 -10.89 15.61
CA ASP A 54 -7.51 -10.75 16.72
C ASP A 54 -6.61 -9.51 16.53
N LEU A 55 -6.13 -9.28 15.31
CA LEU A 55 -5.32 -8.10 14.97
C LEU A 55 -6.12 -6.81 15.15
N VAL A 56 -7.37 -6.75 14.66
CA VAL A 56 -8.24 -5.58 14.84
C VAL A 56 -8.56 -5.35 16.31
N HIS A 57 -8.78 -6.41 17.08
CA HIS A 57 -9.05 -6.32 18.51
C HIS A 57 -7.85 -5.73 19.26
N ALA A 58 -6.64 -6.25 19.01
CA ALA A 58 -5.41 -5.73 19.61
C ALA A 58 -5.16 -4.25 19.23
N LEU A 59 -5.36 -3.90 17.95
CA LEU A 59 -5.23 -2.52 17.48
C LEU A 59 -6.28 -1.59 18.08
N SER A 60 -7.51 -2.06 18.31
CA SER A 60 -8.58 -1.22 18.88
C SER A 60 -8.36 -0.88 20.36
N GLY A 61 -7.50 -1.62 21.05
CA GLY A 61 -7.04 -1.29 22.40
C GLY A 61 -5.85 -0.31 22.45
N ALA A 62 -5.33 0.08 21.30
CA ALA A 62 -4.17 0.97 21.18
C ALA A 62 -4.59 2.38 20.73
N ASP A 63 -3.86 3.39 21.21
CA ASP A 63 -4.06 4.77 20.77
C ASP A 63 -3.57 4.92 19.32
N PHE A 64 -4.50 5.17 18.39
CA PHE A 64 -4.16 5.54 17.01
C PHE A 64 -3.73 7.01 16.96
N ASP A 65 -2.57 7.28 16.36
CA ASP A 65 -2.18 8.64 16.02
C ASP A 65 -3.01 9.11 14.82
N GLN A 66 -3.57 10.32 14.91
CA GLN A 66 -4.08 11.04 13.75
C GLN A 66 -2.87 11.56 12.95
N TYR A 67 -2.90 11.46 11.62
CA TYR A 67 -1.91 12.15 10.80
C TYR A 67 -1.89 13.64 11.18
N GLY A 68 -0.70 14.26 11.20
CA GLY A 68 -0.56 15.69 11.47
C GLY A 68 -1.52 16.48 10.58
N ALA A 69 -2.46 17.21 11.21
CA ALA A 69 -3.61 17.85 10.57
C ALA A 69 -3.25 18.86 9.46
N GLU A 70 -1.96 19.18 9.33
CA GLU A 70 -1.42 20.12 8.34
C GLU A 70 -1.01 19.47 7.00
N ARG A 71 -0.85 18.13 6.91
CA ARG A 71 -0.36 17.46 5.68
C ARG A 71 -1.33 16.47 5.02
N VAL A 72 -2.26 15.87 5.76
CA VAL A 72 -3.16 14.82 5.23
C VAL A 72 -4.62 15.20 5.42
N GLN A 73 -5.21 15.76 4.36
CA GLN A 73 -6.66 15.91 4.18
C GLN A 73 -7.08 14.94 3.06
N PRO A 74 -7.99 13.98 3.31
CA PRO A 74 -8.81 13.85 4.52
C PRO A 74 -8.12 13.09 5.68
N ALA A 75 -8.71 13.15 6.88
CA ALA A 75 -8.16 12.49 8.07
C ALA A 75 -8.07 10.96 7.88
N VAL A 76 -6.84 10.46 7.95
CA VAL A 76 -6.49 9.04 8.02
C VAL A 76 -6.00 8.82 9.45
N MET A 77 -6.34 7.68 10.06
CA MET A 77 -5.77 7.27 11.34
C MET A 77 -4.71 6.21 11.05
N ARG A 78 -3.59 6.25 11.77
CA ARG A 78 -2.53 5.25 11.62
C ARG A 78 -2.05 4.71 12.95
N PHE A 79 -1.58 3.48 12.89
CA PHE A 79 -0.76 2.87 13.94
C PHE A 79 0.55 2.37 13.31
N GLY A 80 1.67 2.92 13.77
CA GLY A 80 2.98 2.80 13.13
C GLY A 80 3.42 4.08 12.39
N VAL A 81 4.55 4.00 11.70
CA VAL A 81 5.16 5.15 11.01
C VAL A 81 5.52 4.81 9.58
N GLY A 82 5.16 5.69 8.65
CA GLY A 82 5.59 5.60 7.25
C GLY A 82 6.69 6.61 6.95
N VAL A 83 7.69 6.22 6.16
CA VAL A 83 8.81 7.14 5.84
C VAL A 83 8.37 8.35 5.01
N SER A 84 7.33 8.22 4.20
CA SER A 84 6.81 9.33 3.39
C SER A 84 6.28 10.50 4.23
N ASP A 85 5.85 10.24 5.47
CA ASP A 85 5.42 11.26 6.42
C ASP A 85 6.60 12.07 6.98
N TYR A 86 7.79 11.46 7.00
CA TYR A 86 9.05 12.02 7.48
C TYR A 86 9.98 12.27 6.30
N ARG A 87 9.44 12.96 5.30
CA ARG A 87 10.21 13.47 4.17
C ARG A 87 10.31 14.98 4.24
N SER A 88 11.52 15.49 4.06
CA SER A 88 11.83 16.91 3.96
C SER A 88 12.84 17.14 2.83
N ASP A 89 12.54 18.03 1.89
CA ASP A 89 13.38 18.33 0.72
C ASP A 89 13.89 17.08 -0.05
N GLY A 90 13.02 16.08 -0.19
CA GLY A 90 13.35 14.82 -0.87
C GLY A 90 14.33 13.94 -0.11
N ARG A 91 14.51 14.13 1.20
CA ARG A 91 15.37 13.30 2.06
C ARG A 91 14.55 12.74 3.22
N VAL A 92 15.07 11.66 3.82
CA VAL A 92 14.53 11.14 5.08
C VAL A 92 14.82 12.16 6.17
N ASP A 93 13.76 12.62 6.84
CA ASP A 93 13.87 13.52 7.98
C ASP A 93 14.46 12.76 9.17
N ALA A 94 15.38 13.40 9.92
CA ALA A 94 16.01 12.79 11.08
C ALA A 94 14.99 12.39 12.17
N GLU A 95 13.82 13.03 12.22
CA GLU A 95 12.73 12.68 13.13
C GLU A 95 12.06 11.33 12.83
N TYR A 96 12.26 10.79 11.61
CA TYR A 96 11.77 9.46 11.24
C TYR A 96 12.24 8.38 12.22
N TRP A 97 13.52 8.47 12.60
CA TRP A 97 14.21 7.45 13.36
C TRP A 97 13.70 7.31 14.80
N PRO A 98 13.62 8.38 15.61
CA PRO A 98 12.93 8.32 16.90
C PRO A 98 11.45 7.94 16.79
N ALA A 99 10.75 8.36 15.73
CA ALA A 99 9.36 7.98 15.51
C ALA A 99 9.21 6.48 15.23
N LEU A 100 10.15 5.90 14.48
CA LEU A 100 10.21 4.47 14.21
C LEU A 100 10.49 3.66 15.46
N ASP A 101 11.38 4.10 16.35
CA ASP A 101 11.63 3.39 17.61
C ASP A 101 10.38 3.38 18.51
N ARG A 102 9.65 4.50 18.58
CA ARG A 102 8.36 4.55 19.28
C ARG A 102 7.32 3.64 18.65
N ALA A 103 7.22 3.64 17.32
CA ALA A 103 6.30 2.78 16.59
C ALA A 103 6.61 1.29 16.83
N ARG A 104 7.88 0.89 16.83
CA ARG A 104 8.30 -0.49 17.15
C ARG A 104 7.91 -0.87 18.58
N ALA A 105 8.23 -0.04 19.55
CA ALA A 105 7.84 -0.27 20.94
C ALA A 105 6.31 -0.38 21.12
N ALA A 106 5.53 0.41 20.36
CA ALA A 106 4.07 0.33 20.38
C ALA A 106 3.57 -1.00 19.79
N TRP A 107 4.13 -1.47 18.68
CA TRP A 107 3.82 -2.77 18.09
C TRP A 107 4.21 -3.93 19.03
N ASP A 108 5.40 -3.88 19.65
CA ASP A 108 5.89 -4.89 20.59
C ASP A 108 5.03 -4.96 21.87
N GLY A 109 4.39 -3.84 22.24
CA GLY A 109 3.47 -3.76 23.37
C GLY A 109 2.10 -4.41 23.09
N LEU A 110 1.77 -4.71 21.83
CA LEU A 110 0.52 -5.40 21.49
C LEU A 110 0.64 -6.89 21.77
N SER A 111 -0.36 -7.47 22.43
CA SER A 111 -0.47 -8.92 22.55
C SER A 111 -1.04 -9.48 21.25
N LEU A 112 -0.14 -9.78 20.31
CA LEU A 112 -0.50 -10.32 19.00
C LEU A 112 -0.29 -11.84 18.94
N PRO A 113 -1.13 -12.59 18.20
CA PRO A 113 -0.97 -14.03 18.02
C PRO A 113 0.29 -14.40 17.20
N MET A 114 0.82 -13.47 16.41
CA MET A 114 2.08 -13.55 15.69
C MET A 114 2.59 -12.15 15.28
N ASP A 115 3.79 -12.04 14.71
CA ASP A 115 4.22 -10.84 13.98
C ASP A 115 3.49 -10.77 12.62
N PRO A 116 2.52 -9.87 12.43
CA PRO A 116 1.75 -9.80 11.18
C PRO A 116 2.61 -9.30 10.01
N TRP A 117 3.66 -8.54 10.27
CA TRP A 117 4.54 -8.01 9.25
C TRP A 117 5.48 -9.08 8.72
N GLU A 118 6.03 -9.91 9.61
CA GLU A 118 6.84 -11.06 9.21
C GLU A 118 6.02 -12.06 8.38
N GLU A 119 4.82 -12.41 8.83
CA GLU A 119 3.97 -13.36 8.12
C GLU A 119 3.50 -12.83 6.75
N ALA A 120 3.18 -11.53 6.65
CA ALA A 120 2.87 -10.90 5.38
C ALA A 120 4.08 -10.89 4.41
N ARG A 121 5.28 -10.55 4.90
CA ARG A 121 6.51 -10.61 4.08
C ARG A 121 6.83 -12.03 3.62
N ARG A 122 6.66 -13.01 4.51
CA ARG A 122 6.82 -14.44 4.18
C ARG A 122 5.85 -14.85 3.08
N SER A 123 4.59 -14.42 3.18
CA SER A 123 3.57 -14.70 2.18
C SER A 123 3.89 -14.10 0.80
N VAL A 124 4.37 -12.85 0.76
CA VAL A 124 4.82 -12.20 -0.49
C VAL A 124 6.03 -12.93 -1.10
N GLY A 125 6.97 -13.38 -0.26
CA GLY A 125 8.19 -14.05 -0.68
C GLY A 125 8.09 -15.57 -0.86
N ALA A 126 6.92 -16.19 -0.72
CA ALA A 126 6.78 -17.64 -0.59
C ALA A 126 7.37 -18.44 -1.77
N ASP A 127 7.30 -17.89 -2.98
CA ASP A 127 7.83 -18.47 -4.23
C ASP A 127 8.95 -17.60 -4.84
N TRP A 128 9.50 -16.65 -4.08
CA TRP A 128 10.67 -15.89 -4.51
C TRP A 128 11.96 -16.68 -4.17
N PRO A 129 13.00 -16.68 -5.02
CA PRO A 129 14.24 -17.43 -4.75
C PRO A 129 14.97 -17.06 -3.44
N GLY A 130 14.60 -15.96 -2.79
CA GLY A 130 15.09 -15.54 -1.48
C GLY A 130 13.95 -14.93 -0.65
N ARG A 131 14.23 -14.65 0.63
CA ARG A 131 13.27 -13.99 1.51
C ARG A 131 13.04 -12.52 1.11
N VAL A 132 11.90 -11.98 1.49
CA VAL A 132 11.69 -10.52 1.51
C VAL A 132 12.47 -9.94 2.70
N GLY A 133 13.55 -9.22 2.42
CA GLY A 133 14.34 -8.51 3.43
C GLY A 133 13.67 -7.22 3.89
N VAL A 134 14.20 -6.59 4.94
CA VAL A 134 13.82 -5.24 5.34
C VAL A 134 14.79 -4.26 4.70
N GLY A 135 14.26 -3.22 4.06
CA GLY A 135 15.08 -2.16 3.46
C GLY A 135 15.92 -1.45 4.52
N ARG A 136 17.11 -0.97 4.13
CA ARG A 136 18.01 -0.19 5.00
C ARG A 136 18.31 1.17 4.41
N HIS A 137 18.38 2.18 5.27
CA HIS A 137 18.86 3.52 4.98
C HIS A 137 19.95 3.86 5.99
N GLU A 138 21.14 4.21 5.51
CA GLU A 138 22.29 4.60 6.35
C GLU A 138 22.64 3.60 7.47
N GLY A 139 22.67 2.31 7.13
CA GLY A 139 23.00 1.20 8.02
C GLY A 139 21.84 0.72 8.89
N ARG A 140 20.69 1.40 8.87
CA ARG A 140 19.55 1.12 9.76
C ARG A 140 18.34 0.59 9.00
N GLU A 141 17.68 -0.41 9.57
CA GLU A 141 16.46 -0.98 9.00
C GLU A 141 15.29 0.00 9.10
N MET A 142 14.56 0.12 8.00
CA MET A 142 13.34 0.90 7.87
C MET A 142 12.18 0.29 8.67
N GLY A 143 11.04 0.99 8.70
CA GLY A 143 9.80 0.53 9.30
C GLY A 143 9.22 -0.70 8.61
N ALA A 144 8.41 -1.47 9.35
CA ALA A 144 7.78 -2.69 8.86
C ALA A 144 6.53 -2.41 8.00
N GLY A 145 5.96 -1.21 8.11
CA GLY A 145 4.69 -0.82 7.51
C GLY A 145 3.85 0.00 8.46
N VAL A 146 2.60 0.26 8.05
CA VAL A 146 1.63 1.04 8.82
C VAL A 146 0.25 0.37 8.77
N ALA A 147 -0.42 0.27 9.92
CA ALA A 147 -1.85 -0.03 9.94
C ALA A 147 -2.62 1.27 9.70
N ARG A 148 -3.49 1.31 8.68
CA ARG A 148 -4.20 2.52 8.27
C ARG A 148 -5.71 2.32 8.33
N GLU A 149 -6.38 3.30 8.91
CA GLU A 149 -7.83 3.47 8.81
C GLU A 149 -8.15 4.76 8.06
N ALA A 150 -8.76 4.62 6.88
CA ALA A 150 -9.00 5.73 5.95
C ALA A 150 -10.51 5.90 5.68
N PRO A 151 -11.29 6.46 6.63
CA PRO A 151 -12.75 6.55 6.51
C PRO A 151 -13.17 7.40 5.31
N GLN A 152 -12.40 8.46 5.01
CA GLN A 152 -12.66 9.35 3.88
C GLN A 152 -11.89 8.95 2.61
N GLY A 153 -11.17 7.82 2.64
CA GLY A 153 -10.35 7.36 1.53
C GLY A 153 -8.97 8.04 1.44
N PHE A 154 -8.29 7.82 0.32
CA PHE A 154 -7.05 8.50 -0.04
C PHE A 154 -7.26 9.28 -1.32
N LEU A 155 -6.58 10.44 -1.44
CA LEU A 155 -6.51 11.19 -2.69
C LEU A 155 -5.80 10.36 -3.78
N VAL A 156 -5.86 10.82 -5.03
CA VAL A 156 -5.05 10.25 -6.11
C VAL A 156 -3.59 10.51 -5.78
N HIS A 157 -2.78 9.46 -5.65
CA HIS A 157 -1.35 9.54 -5.35
C HIS A 157 -0.61 8.39 -6.00
N TYR A 158 0.71 8.42 -5.94
CA TYR A 158 1.59 7.33 -6.34
C TYR A 158 2.67 7.20 -5.26
N ASP A 159 3.25 6.01 -5.14
CA ASP A 159 4.42 5.79 -4.30
C ASP A 159 5.56 5.30 -5.21
N ASP A 160 6.60 6.12 -5.33
CA ASP A 160 7.81 5.84 -6.11
C ASP A 160 9.00 6.54 -5.45
N SER A 161 9.75 5.79 -4.64
CA SER A 161 10.88 6.33 -3.90
C SER A 161 11.92 7.00 -4.80
N ALA A 162 12.07 6.55 -6.05
CA ALA A 162 13.02 7.13 -6.99
C ALA A 162 12.59 8.50 -7.53
N ARG A 163 11.32 8.86 -7.36
CA ARG A 163 10.77 10.20 -7.69
C ARG A 163 10.58 11.05 -6.45
N GLU A 164 10.34 10.39 -5.32
CA GLU A 164 10.01 11.05 -4.07
C GLU A 164 11.24 11.50 -3.28
N PHE A 165 12.38 10.82 -3.47
CA PHE A 165 13.63 11.14 -2.79
C PHE A 165 14.69 11.61 -3.79
N THR A 166 15.46 12.62 -3.39
CA THR A 166 16.57 13.19 -4.17
C THR A 166 17.72 12.20 -4.28
N ASP A 167 17.97 11.46 -3.20
CA ASP A 167 18.94 10.37 -3.14
C ASP A 167 18.22 9.02 -3.03
N GLN A 168 18.95 7.92 -3.17
CA GLN A 168 18.37 6.59 -3.01
C GLN A 168 17.83 6.41 -1.58
N LEU A 169 16.52 6.11 -1.48
CA LEU A 169 15.89 5.83 -0.19
C LEU A 169 16.50 4.61 0.50
N LEU A 170 16.77 3.55 -0.26
CA LEU A 170 17.41 2.34 0.28
C LEU A 170 18.85 2.23 -0.20
N GLU A 171 19.69 1.57 0.59
CA GLU A 171 21.07 1.24 0.22
C GLU A 171 21.18 0.41 -1.07
N ALA A 172 20.16 -0.42 -1.33
CA ALA A 172 20.07 -1.19 -2.57
C ALA A 172 19.25 -0.41 -3.61
N PRO A 173 19.81 -0.12 -4.80
CA PRO A 173 19.06 0.49 -5.89
C PRO A 173 17.84 -0.35 -6.29
N LEU A 174 16.71 0.30 -6.53
CA LEU A 174 15.44 -0.35 -6.87
C LEU A 174 15.12 -0.26 -8.37
N LEU A 175 14.65 -1.37 -8.94
CA LEU A 175 14.09 -1.46 -10.30
C LEU A 175 12.62 -1.06 -10.35
N ALA A 176 11.88 -1.38 -9.29
CA ALA A 176 10.47 -1.11 -9.15
C ALA A 176 10.05 -1.07 -7.69
N GLN A 177 8.96 -0.36 -7.42
CA GLN A 177 8.27 -0.34 -6.14
C GLN A 177 6.83 -0.83 -6.36
N LEU A 178 6.40 -1.70 -5.48
CA LEU A 178 5.04 -2.22 -5.38
C LEU A 178 4.49 -1.83 -4.00
N ALA A 179 3.16 -1.82 -3.86
CA ALA A 179 2.50 -1.69 -2.57
C ALA A 179 1.80 -3.00 -2.23
N PHE A 180 2.00 -3.46 -1.00
CA PHE A 180 1.27 -4.56 -0.39
C PHE A 180 0.24 -4.02 0.59
N ASN A 181 -1.00 -4.53 0.53
CA ASN A 181 -2.05 -4.29 1.51
C ASN A 181 -2.65 -5.62 1.98
N LEU A 182 -2.79 -5.80 3.30
CA LEU A 182 -3.59 -6.85 3.92
C LEU A 182 -4.83 -6.21 4.56
N TYR A 183 -6.03 -6.63 4.15
CA TYR A 183 -7.29 -6.04 4.61
C TYR A 183 -7.76 -6.73 5.89
N LEU A 184 -7.70 -6.02 7.01
CA LEU A 184 -8.13 -6.53 8.32
C LEU A 184 -9.61 -6.26 8.61
N ALA A 185 -10.14 -5.16 8.07
CA ALA A 185 -11.55 -4.81 8.12
C ALA A 185 -11.95 -4.10 6.82
N VAL A 186 -13.14 -4.40 6.32
CA VAL A 186 -13.68 -3.85 5.06
C VAL A 186 -15.08 -3.28 5.32
N PRO A 187 -15.42 -2.09 4.78
CA PRO A 187 -16.74 -1.49 4.94
C PRO A 187 -17.80 -2.20 4.08
N GLU A 188 -19.08 -1.96 4.38
CA GLU A 188 -20.20 -2.49 3.58
C GLU A 188 -20.18 -1.99 2.12
N SER A 189 -19.76 -0.74 1.91
CA SER A 189 -19.54 -0.17 0.58
C SER A 189 -18.45 0.89 0.61
N GLY A 190 -17.83 1.13 -0.55
CA GLY A 190 -16.66 2.01 -0.61
C GLY A 190 -15.38 1.30 -0.16
N GLY A 191 -14.32 2.05 0.10
CA GLY A 191 -13.04 1.50 0.53
C GLY A 191 -12.26 0.73 -0.52
N GLU A 192 -12.77 0.62 -1.75
CA GLU A 192 -12.06 -0.01 -2.86
C GLU A 192 -10.77 0.75 -3.18
N THR A 193 -9.72 -0.02 -3.47
CA THR A 193 -8.49 0.54 -4.04
C THR A 193 -8.70 0.73 -5.54
N VAL A 194 -8.56 1.96 -6.02
CA VAL A 194 -8.64 2.30 -7.45
C VAL A 194 -7.22 2.48 -7.96
N ILE A 195 -6.89 1.86 -9.10
CA ILE A 195 -5.57 1.97 -9.73
C ILE A 195 -5.79 2.40 -11.17
N TRP A 196 -5.13 3.47 -11.59
CA TRP A 196 -5.18 4.01 -12.94
C TRP A 196 -3.96 3.57 -13.74
N ARG A 197 -4.13 3.30 -15.05
CA ARG A 197 -3.02 3.01 -15.99
C ARG A 197 -2.28 4.31 -16.35
N HIS A 198 -1.82 5.04 -15.34
CA HIS A 198 -1.09 6.28 -15.48
C HIS A 198 -0.06 6.36 -14.37
N ARG A 199 1.19 6.61 -14.74
CA ARG A 199 2.28 6.85 -13.79
C ARG A 199 2.59 8.34 -13.80
N TRP A 200 3.10 8.84 -12.69
CA TRP A 200 3.45 10.25 -12.56
C TRP A 200 4.29 10.75 -13.74
N HIS A 201 3.88 11.89 -14.27
CA HIS A 201 4.58 12.68 -15.25
C HIS A 201 4.75 14.12 -14.72
N PRO A 202 5.87 14.83 -15.00
CA PRO A 202 6.09 16.19 -14.47
C PRO A 202 4.98 17.20 -14.76
N ARG A 203 4.19 17.00 -15.83
CA ARG A 203 3.03 17.84 -16.14
C ARG A 203 1.88 17.67 -15.14
N ASP A 204 1.78 16.51 -14.51
CA ASP A 204 0.69 16.22 -13.57
C ASP A 204 0.72 17.11 -12.34
N GLU A 205 1.87 17.74 -12.04
CA GLU A 205 2.02 18.70 -10.94
C GLU A 205 1.04 19.88 -11.06
N GLU A 206 0.53 20.21 -12.26
CA GLU A 206 -0.52 21.22 -12.42
C GLU A 206 -1.82 20.86 -11.70
N PHE A 207 -2.05 19.56 -11.45
CA PHE A 207 -3.22 19.02 -10.76
C PHE A 207 -2.99 18.78 -9.27
N ARG A 208 -1.81 19.08 -8.72
CA ARG A 208 -1.50 18.95 -7.30
C ARG A 208 -1.85 20.25 -6.57
N PRO A 209 -2.88 20.27 -5.71
CA PRO A 209 -3.16 21.46 -4.91
C PRO A 209 -1.97 21.81 -4.01
N GLN A 210 -1.74 23.11 -3.79
CA GLN A 210 -0.64 23.57 -2.94
C GLN A 210 -0.73 22.94 -1.54
N GLY A 211 0.36 22.29 -1.11
CA GLY A 211 0.44 21.63 0.19
C GLY A 211 -0.29 20.28 0.29
N SER A 212 -0.92 19.79 -0.78
CA SER A 212 -1.55 18.46 -0.80
C SER A 212 -0.52 17.36 -1.04
N TYR A 213 -0.71 16.21 -0.38
CA TYR A 213 0.05 15.00 -0.67
C TYR A 213 -0.39 14.32 -1.97
N GLY A 214 -1.57 14.65 -2.49
CA GLY A 214 -2.19 14.00 -3.63
C GLY A 214 -2.62 14.98 -4.73
N PHE A 215 -3.21 14.41 -5.77
CA PHE A 215 -3.66 15.11 -6.96
C PHE A 215 -5.18 15.18 -6.98
N THR A 216 -5.71 16.17 -7.68
CA THR A 216 -7.14 16.22 -7.98
C THR A 216 -7.52 15.10 -8.96
N GLY A 217 -8.82 14.75 -9.02
CA GLY A 217 -9.32 13.73 -9.95
C GLY A 217 -9.11 14.08 -11.42
N ASP A 218 -8.81 15.34 -11.74
CA ASP A 218 -8.55 15.80 -13.10
C ASP A 218 -7.26 15.21 -13.67
N CYS A 219 -6.28 14.88 -12.81
CA CYS A 219 -5.02 14.23 -13.20
C CYS A 219 -5.23 12.85 -13.86
N VAL A 220 -6.31 12.17 -13.50
CA VAL A 220 -6.63 10.82 -13.99
C VAL A 220 -7.96 10.79 -14.76
N ARG A 221 -8.43 11.95 -15.21
CA ARG A 221 -9.63 12.05 -16.03
C ARG A 221 -9.42 11.29 -17.34
N ASP A 222 -10.42 10.47 -17.70
CA ASP A 222 -10.41 9.64 -18.92
C ASP A 222 -9.26 8.60 -19.01
N VAL A 223 -8.54 8.38 -17.92
CA VAL A 223 -7.54 7.31 -17.79
C VAL A 223 -8.23 6.00 -17.46
N GLU A 224 -7.80 4.92 -18.12
CA GLU A 224 -8.25 3.56 -17.79
C GLU A 224 -7.94 3.22 -16.33
N SER A 225 -8.93 2.69 -15.61
CA SER A 225 -8.80 2.33 -14.21
C SER A 225 -9.39 0.96 -13.91
N ILE A 226 -8.88 0.36 -12.84
CA ILE A 226 -9.48 -0.81 -12.21
C ILE A 226 -9.82 -0.50 -10.75
N GLU A 227 -10.90 -1.11 -10.27
CA GLU A 227 -11.29 -1.04 -8.87
C GLU A 227 -11.16 -2.42 -8.24
N VAL A 228 -10.44 -2.50 -7.12
CA VAL A 228 -10.24 -3.74 -6.37
C VAL A 228 -11.15 -3.74 -5.15
N ARG A 229 -12.10 -4.69 -5.14
CA ARG A 229 -12.92 -5.02 -3.98
C ARG A 229 -12.26 -6.16 -3.21
N ALA A 230 -11.79 -5.86 -2.01
CA ALA A 230 -11.19 -6.83 -1.11
C ALA A 230 -12.21 -7.35 -0.08
N ALA A 231 -12.04 -8.60 0.34
CA ALA A 231 -12.66 -9.14 1.54
C ALA A 231 -11.68 -9.08 2.73
N VAL A 232 -12.19 -9.34 3.94
CA VAL A 232 -11.33 -9.48 5.12
C VAL A 232 -10.38 -10.66 4.91
N GLY A 233 -9.10 -10.44 5.22
CA GLY A 233 -8.04 -11.43 5.04
C GLY A 233 -7.36 -11.40 3.68
N ASP A 234 -7.90 -10.67 2.70
CA ASP A 234 -7.29 -10.59 1.38
C ASP A 234 -5.93 -9.88 1.42
N GLY A 235 -4.96 -10.40 0.68
CA GLY A 235 -3.72 -9.71 0.35
C GLY A 235 -3.79 -9.11 -1.06
N LEU A 236 -3.32 -7.88 -1.23
CA LEU A 236 -3.23 -7.20 -2.52
C LEU A 236 -1.81 -6.71 -2.73
N LEU A 237 -1.23 -7.06 -3.88
CA LEU A 237 0.04 -6.52 -4.35
C LEU A 237 -0.18 -5.81 -5.68
N PHE A 238 0.27 -4.57 -5.82
CA PHE A 238 0.12 -3.79 -7.05
C PHE A 238 1.29 -2.85 -7.29
N ASP A 239 1.46 -2.39 -8.53
CA ASP A 239 2.52 -1.43 -8.87
C ASP A 239 2.13 -0.01 -8.42
N SER A 240 2.68 0.41 -7.28
CA SER A 240 2.37 1.67 -6.60
C SER A 240 2.85 2.91 -7.37
N ARG A 241 3.70 2.73 -8.38
CA ARG A 241 4.14 3.82 -9.27
C ARG A 241 3.02 4.28 -10.20
N ASN A 242 1.99 3.44 -10.39
CA ASN A 242 0.75 3.89 -10.99
C ASN A 242 -0.04 4.72 -9.98
N TYR A 243 -0.73 5.74 -10.48
CA TYR A 243 -1.68 6.47 -9.68
C TYR A 243 -2.73 5.54 -9.09
N HIS A 244 -3.02 5.75 -7.82
CA HIS A 244 -3.99 4.98 -7.07
C HIS A 244 -4.62 5.82 -5.96
N ALA A 245 -5.76 5.36 -5.48
CA ALA A 245 -6.55 6.00 -4.44
C ALA A 245 -7.36 4.95 -3.68
N VAL A 246 -8.02 5.38 -2.61
CA VAL A 246 -9.00 4.55 -1.90
C VAL A 246 -10.31 5.32 -1.84
N LYS A 247 -11.41 4.66 -2.19
CA LYS A 247 -12.75 5.27 -2.09
C LYS A 247 -13.14 5.50 -0.63
N PRO A 248 -13.92 6.56 -0.33
CA PRO A 248 -14.48 6.76 1.01
C PRO A 248 -15.26 5.52 1.48
N SER A 249 -15.16 5.18 2.76
CA SER A 249 -15.80 4.01 3.36
C SER A 249 -17.21 4.35 3.89
N ARG A 250 -18.17 3.43 3.76
CA ARG A 250 -19.55 3.56 4.28
C ARG A 250 -20.01 2.27 4.95
N GLY A 251 -20.71 2.39 6.07
CA GLY A 251 -21.27 1.23 6.79
C GLY A 251 -20.23 0.39 7.53
N GLY A 252 -19.00 0.88 7.74
CA GLY A 252 -17.99 0.13 8.47
C GLY A 252 -16.60 0.78 8.42
N ARG A 253 -15.65 0.15 9.10
CA ARG A 253 -14.23 0.55 9.12
C ARG A 253 -13.49 -0.09 7.95
N ARG A 254 -12.52 0.62 7.39
CA ARG A 254 -11.53 0.07 6.46
C ARG A 254 -10.18 0.09 7.14
N ILE A 255 -9.71 -1.06 7.63
CA ILE A 255 -8.41 -1.19 8.29
C ILE A 255 -7.54 -2.09 7.42
N ALA A 256 -6.36 -1.62 7.04
CA ALA A 256 -5.39 -2.42 6.30
C ALA A 256 -3.98 -2.24 6.87
N LEU A 257 -3.21 -3.33 6.89
CA LEU A 257 -1.75 -3.27 7.05
C LEU A 257 -1.14 -3.02 5.68
N GLY A 258 -0.25 -2.03 5.57
CA GLY A 258 0.41 -1.71 4.30
C GLY A 258 1.90 -1.47 4.43
N PHE A 259 2.65 -1.95 3.45
CA PHE A 259 4.08 -1.66 3.27
C PHE A 259 4.46 -1.66 1.79
N SER A 260 5.56 -0.97 1.47
CA SER A 260 6.16 -0.99 0.14
C SER A 260 7.02 -2.24 -0.05
N VAL A 261 7.04 -2.77 -1.27
CA VAL A 261 7.89 -3.88 -1.70
C VAL A 261 8.71 -3.43 -2.90
N GLY A 262 10.02 -3.33 -2.74
CA GLY A 262 10.96 -2.97 -3.79
C GLY A 262 11.61 -4.21 -4.39
N VAL A 263 11.73 -4.22 -5.72
CA VAL A 263 12.58 -5.19 -6.42
C VAL A 263 13.94 -4.54 -6.62
N ALA A 264 14.95 -4.99 -5.88
CA ALA A 264 16.30 -4.47 -5.99
C ALA A 264 16.98 -4.90 -7.29
N VAL A 265 18.00 -4.15 -7.74
CA VAL A 265 18.83 -4.52 -8.90
C VAL A 265 19.57 -5.84 -8.72
N THR A 266 19.77 -6.28 -7.47
CA THR A 266 20.33 -7.59 -7.10
C THR A 266 19.35 -8.75 -7.31
N GLY A 267 18.07 -8.45 -7.55
CA GLY A 267 16.98 -9.43 -7.60
C GLY A 267 16.36 -9.75 -6.23
N GLU A 268 16.82 -9.09 -5.16
CA GLU A 268 16.23 -9.21 -3.83
C GLU A 268 14.89 -8.45 -3.74
N LEU A 269 13.99 -8.94 -2.90
CA LEU A 269 12.81 -8.18 -2.49
C LEU A 269 13.09 -7.52 -1.15
N LEU A 270 12.81 -6.22 -1.06
CA LEU A 270 12.97 -5.43 0.15
C LEU A 270 11.64 -4.81 0.54
N ALA A 271 11.28 -4.89 1.82
CA ALA A 271 10.06 -4.27 2.35
C ALA A 271 10.39 -3.09 3.27
N TRP A 272 9.56 -2.04 3.23
CA TRP A 272 9.64 -0.92 4.15
C TRP A 272 8.29 -0.20 4.32
N GLY A 273 8.13 0.49 5.46
CA GLY A 273 7.04 1.41 5.78
C GLY A 273 7.43 2.86 5.61
#